data_AF-P20245-F1
#
_entry.id   AF-P20245-F1
#
_cell.length_a   1.000
_cell.length_b   1.000
_cell.length_c   1.000
_cell.angle_alpha   90.00
_cell.angle_beta   90.00
_cell.angle_gamma   90.00
#
_symmetry.space_group_name_H-M   'P 1'
#
loop_
_entity.id
_entity.type
_entity.pdbx_description
1 polymer ?
#
loop_
_entity_poly.entity_id
_entity_poly.type
_entity_poly.pdbx_seq_one_letter_code
_entity_poly.pdbx_strand_id
1 'polypeptide(L)'
;VLSEGNKKIIKNLLQKIHSQTEVLGAEALARLFECHPQTKSYFPKFSGFSANDKRVKHHGDLVLKALVDTNDHLDDLPHHLHKLAEKHGKDLLVDPHNFKLFSDCIAVTLAAHLQEKSPETHCAVDKFLEEVTYQLSSLYR
;
A
#
# COMPACT_ATOMS: atom_id res chain seq x y z
N VAL A 1 -10.75 8.18 10.13
CA VAL A 1 -10.02 8.19 11.44
C VAL A 1 -10.03 6.80 12.07
N LEU A 2 -8.85 6.27 12.40
CA LEU A 2 -8.69 4.97 13.06
C LEU A 2 -8.99 5.05 14.57
N SER A 3 -9.67 4.03 15.11
CA SER A 3 -9.83 3.89 16.57
C SER A 3 -8.50 3.51 17.24
N GLU A 4 -8.37 3.75 18.55
CA GLU A 4 -7.18 3.34 19.32
C GLU A 4 -6.89 1.84 19.21
N GLY A 5 -7.94 1.00 19.22
CA GLY A 5 -7.81 -0.44 19.00
C GLY A 5 -7.22 -0.76 17.62
N ASN A 6 -7.73 -0.11 16.57
CA ASN A 6 -7.20 -0.30 15.21
C ASN A 6 -5.76 0.19 15.10
N LYS A 7 -5.43 1.36 15.66
CA LYS A 7 -4.06 1.89 15.67
C LYS A 7 -3.09 0.90 16.31
N LYS A 8 -3.44 0.29 17.44
CA LYS A 8 -2.58 -0.72 18.09
C LYS A 8 -2.33 -1.93 17.18
N ILE A 9 -3.36 -2.44 16.51
CA ILE A 9 -3.24 -3.55 15.56
C ILE A 9 -2.33 -3.16 14.39
N ILE A 10 -2.55 -1.99 13.80
CA ILE A 10 -1.76 -1.48 12.66
C ILE A 10 -0.31 -1.26 13.07
N LYS A 11 -0.03 -0.70 14.24
CA LYS A 11 1.35 -0.52 14.71
C LYS A 11 2.09 -1.86 14.81
N ASN A 12 1.46 -2.85 15.42
CA ASN A 12 2.04 -4.20 15.51
C ASN A 12 2.25 -4.83 14.14
N LEU A 13 1.32 -4.64 13.21
CA LEU A 13 1.41 -5.12 11.85
C LEU A 13 2.58 -4.49 11.08
N LEU A 14 2.66 -3.16 11.08
CA LEU A 14 3.71 -2.41 10.36
C LEU A 14 5.10 -2.79 10.89
N GLN A 15 5.25 -3.00 12.20
CA GLN A 15 6.47 -3.53 12.79
C GLN A 15 6.83 -4.94 12.29
N LYS A 16 5.84 -5.84 12.15
CA LYS A 16 6.07 -7.22 11.65
C LYS A 16 6.55 -7.23 10.20
N ILE A 17 6.00 -6.35 9.35
CA ILE A 17 6.32 -6.34 7.90
C ILE A 17 7.56 -5.51 7.55
N HIS A 18 8.07 -4.67 8.48
CA HIS A 18 9.19 -3.76 8.23
C HIS A 18 10.43 -4.45 7.65
N SER A 19 10.70 -5.71 8.04
CA SER A 19 11.84 -6.49 7.53
C SER A 19 11.58 -7.23 6.22
N GLN A 20 10.35 -7.19 5.70
CA GLN A 20 9.90 -7.96 4.53
C GLN A 20 9.29 -7.09 3.43
N THR A 21 9.55 -5.78 3.47
CA THR A 21 8.95 -4.80 2.55
C THR A 21 9.22 -5.12 1.08
N GLU A 22 10.44 -5.54 0.73
CA GLU A 22 10.77 -5.91 -0.65
C GLU A 22 9.97 -7.12 -1.14
N VAL A 23 9.91 -8.20 -0.35
CA VAL A 23 9.25 -9.45 -0.74
C VAL A 23 7.74 -9.27 -0.82
N LEU A 24 7.13 -8.74 0.25
CA LEU A 24 5.69 -8.53 0.31
C LEU A 24 5.25 -7.45 -0.69
N GLY A 25 6.06 -6.40 -0.88
CA GLY A 25 5.75 -5.34 -1.83
C GLY A 25 5.82 -5.81 -3.27
N ALA A 26 6.82 -6.63 -3.61
CA ALA A 26 6.92 -7.25 -4.93
C ALA A 26 5.72 -8.15 -5.23
N GLU A 27 5.29 -8.95 -4.25
CA GLU A 27 4.12 -9.82 -4.38
C GLU A 27 2.83 -9.02 -4.57
N ALA A 28 2.60 -7.99 -3.74
CA ALA A 28 1.41 -7.15 -3.87
C ALA A 28 1.34 -6.46 -5.24
N LEU A 29 2.46 -5.94 -5.76
CA LEU A 29 2.52 -5.37 -7.10
C LEU A 29 2.30 -6.42 -8.19
N ALA A 30 2.89 -7.61 -8.06
CA ALA A 30 2.68 -8.68 -9.03
C ALA A 30 1.19 -9.10 -9.09
N ARG A 31 0.52 -9.17 -7.94
CA ARG A 31 -0.95 -9.40 -7.87
C ARG A 31 -1.72 -8.28 -8.57
N LEU A 32 -1.37 -7.02 -8.34
CA LEU A 32 -1.99 -5.88 -9.02
C LEU A 32 -1.86 -5.99 -10.54
N PHE A 33 -0.66 -6.28 -11.03
CA PHE A 33 -0.40 -6.39 -12.47
C PHE A 33 -1.09 -7.59 -13.12
N GLU A 34 -1.26 -8.69 -12.39
CA GLU A 34 -1.96 -9.88 -12.89
C GLU A 34 -3.48 -9.71 -12.88
N CYS A 35 -4.05 -9.25 -11.75
CA CYS A 35 -5.48 -9.08 -11.58
C CYS A 35 -6.03 -7.85 -12.31
N HIS A 36 -5.21 -6.81 -12.50
CA HIS A 36 -5.60 -5.53 -13.07
C HIS A 36 -4.57 -5.05 -14.11
N PRO A 37 -4.48 -5.70 -15.29
CA PRO A 37 -3.44 -5.44 -16.28
C PRO A 37 -3.36 -3.99 -16.78
N GLN A 38 -4.46 -3.23 -16.73
CA GLN A 38 -4.49 -1.81 -17.10
C GLN A 38 -3.52 -0.96 -16.27
N THR A 39 -3.21 -1.37 -15.04
CA THR A 39 -2.27 -0.68 -14.15
C THR A 39 -0.82 -0.73 -14.63
N LYS A 40 -0.48 -1.67 -15.53
CA LYS A 40 0.86 -1.77 -16.14
C LYS A 40 1.24 -0.51 -16.92
N SER A 41 0.26 0.24 -17.44
CA SER A 41 0.47 1.48 -18.19
C SER A 41 1.20 2.58 -17.40
N TYR A 42 1.09 2.59 -16.07
CA TYR A 42 1.81 3.53 -15.19
C TYR A 42 3.30 3.19 -15.03
N PHE A 43 3.74 2.04 -15.53
CA PHE A 43 5.12 1.54 -15.40
C PHE A 43 5.77 1.27 -16.77
N PRO A 44 5.81 2.25 -17.70
CA PRO A 44 6.29 2.03 -19.08
C PRO A 44 7.78 1.64 -19.15
N LYS A 45 8.53 1.88 -18.07
CA LYS A 45 9.94 1.50 -17.97
C LYS A 45 10.12 0.05 -17.50
N PHE A 46 9.09 -0.65 -17.01
CA PHE A 46 9.28 -1.99 -16.48
C PHE A 46 9.52 -3.00 -17.61
N SER A 47 10.52 -3.87 -17.44
CA SER A 47 10.84 -4.96 -18.38
C SER A 47 10.03 -6.23 -18.12
N GLY A 48 9.40 -6.31 -16.95
CA GLY A 48 8.61 -7.44 -16.50
C GLY A 48 7.74 -7.05 -15.30
N PHE A 49 6.72 -7.85 -15.03
CA PHE A 49 5.70 -7.57 -14.00
C PHE A 49 5.57 -8.68 -12.95
N SER A 50 6.47 -9.68 -12.98
CA SER A 50 6.50 -10.72 -11.96
C SER A 50 7.17 -10.23 -10.67
N ALA A 51 6.87 -10.88 -9.53
CA ALA A 51 7.53 -10.60 -8.25
C ALA A 51 9.06 -10.85 -8.27
N ASN A 52 9.59 -11.53 -9.28
CA ASN A 52 11.02 -11.76 -9.46
C ASN A 52 11.74 -10.64 -10.24
N ASP A 53 11.00 -9.73 -10.88
CA ASP A 53 11.60 -8.61 -11.62
C ASP A 53 12.21 -7.59 -10.65
N LYS A 54 13.44 -7.14 -10.94
CA LYS A 54 14.20 -6.23 -10.08
C LYS A 54 13.50 -4.89 -9.87
N ARG A 55 12.82 -4.37 -10.88
CA ARG A 55 12.09 -3.08 -10.79
C ARG A 55 10.82 -3.24 -9.97
N VAL A 56 10.14 -4.39 -10.10
CA VAL A 56 8.97 -4.73 -9.26
C VAL A 56 9.39 -4.84 -7.79
N LYS A 57 10.48 -5.56 -7.49
CA LYS A 57 11.02 -5.65 -6.12
C LYS A 57 11.37 -4.30 -5.54
N HIS A 58 12.15 -3.52 -6.26
CA HIS A 58 12.57 -2.20 -5.81
C HIS A 58 11.36 -1.27 -5.57
N HIS A 59 10.41 -1.22 -6.50
CA HIS A 59 9.24 -0.36 -6.33
C HIS A 59 8.31 -0.85 -5.22
N GLY A 60 8.11 -2.16 -5.09
CA GLY A 60 7.33 -2.76 -4.01
C GLY A 60 7.91 -2.46 -2.64
N ASP A 61 9.24 -2.52 -2.53
CA ASP A 61 9.97 -2.12 -1.31
C ASP A 61 9.68 -0.66 -0.95
N LEU A 62 9.75 0.27 -1.91
CA LEU A 62 9.44 1.68 -1.67
C LEU A 62 8.00 1.89 -1.20
N VAL A 63 7.03 1.19 -1.81
CA VAL A 63 5.61 1.28 -1.42
C VAL A 63 5.41 0.81 0.02
N LEU A 64 5.87 -0.39 0.36
CA LEU A 64 5.63 -0.91 1.71
C LEU A 64 6.46 -0.18 2.76
N LYS A 65 7.65 0.32 2.42
CA LYS A 65 8.38 1.24 3.32
C LYS A 65 7.60 2.50 3.60
N ALA A 66 6.98 3.11 2.58
CA ALA A 66 6.12 4.28 2.78
C ALA A 66 4.91 3.96 3.67
N LEU A 67 4.30 2.77 3.56
CA LEU A 67 3.24 2.35 4.48
C LEU A 67 3.77 2.10 5.90
N VAL A 68 4.95 1.49 6.05
CA VAL A 68 5.56 1.28 7.37
C VAL A 68 5.91 2.60 8.05
N ASP A 69 6.37 3.60 7.29
CA ASP A 69 6.68 4.94 7.80
C ASP A 69 5.46 5.63 8.45
N THR A 70 4.24 5.33 7.96
CA THR A 70 3.01 5.86 8.59
C THR A 70 2.78 5.41 10.03
N ASN A 71 3.50 4.39 10.50
CA ASN A 71 3.39 3.87 11.88
C ASN A 71 3.52 4.97 12.94
N ASP A 72 4.39 5.94 12.68
CA ASP A 72 4.70 7.05 13.58
C ASP A 72 3.82 8.29 13.31
N HIS A 73 2.91 8.20 12.32
CA HIS A 73 2.10 9.29 11.80
C HIS A 73 0.61 8.93 11.67
N LEU A 74 0.12 7.88 12.34
CA LEU A 74 -1.29 7.45 12.25
C LEU A 74 -2.29 8.52 12.70
N ASP A 75 -1.86 9.50 13.50
CA ASP A 75 -2.66 10.65 13.95
C ASP A 75 -2.61 11.85 12.99
N ASP A 76 -1.67 11.86 12.04
CA ASP A 76 -1.42 12.96 11.10
C ASP A 76 -1.09 12.46 9.68
N LEU A 77 -1.85 11.45 9.23
CA LEU A 77 -1.73 10.90 7.88
C LEU A 77 -1.87 11.94 6.76
N PRO A 78 -2.79 12.94 6.83
CA PRO A 78 -2.92 13.94 5.77
C PRO A 78 -1.63 14.73 5.54
N HIS A 79 -0.96 15.17 6.60
CA HIS A 79 0.30 15.89 6.49
C HIS A 79 1.43 14.97 6.01
N HIS A 80 1.54 13.79 6.61
CA HIS A 80 2.60 12.83 6.30
C HIS A 80 2.54 12.35 4.84
N LEU A 81 1.34 12.05 4.33
CA LEU A 81 1.14 11.55 2.97
C LEU A 81 1.04 12.66 1.91
N HIS A 82 1.07 13.94 2.28
CA HIS A 82 0.84 15.07 1.38
C HIS A 82 1.74 15.04 0.14
N LYS A 83 3.05 14.80 0.31
CA LYS A 83 3.99 14.72 -0.81
C LYS A 83 3.71 13.55 -1.76
N LEU A 84 3.24 12.43 -1.22
CA LEU A 84 2.83 11.29 -2.04
C LEU A 84 1.52 11.59 -2.77
N ALA A 85 0.55 12.23 -2.11
CA ALA A 85 -0.69 12.67 -2.75
C ALA A 85 -0.40 13.64 -3.92
N GLU A 86 0.53 14.59 -3.74
CA GLU A 86 0.92 15.53 -4.79
C GLU A 86 1.56 14.80 -5.97
N LYS A 87 2.52 13.92 -5.69
CA LYS A 87 3.18 13.12 -6.72
C LYS A 87 2.20 12.28 -7.54
N HIS A 88 1.28 11.58 -6.88
CA HIS A 88 0.35 10.70 -7.61
C HIS A 88 -0.78 11.47 -8.30
N GLY A 89 -1.28 12.54 -7.66
CA GLY A 89 -2.40 13.33 -8.16
C GLY A 89 -2.04 14.36 -9.22
N LYS A 90 -0.86 14.98 -9.14
CA LYS A 90 -0.45 16.07 -10.05
C LYS A 90 0.60 15.64 -11.08
N ASP A 91 1.60 14.86 -10.67
CA ASP A 91 2.71 14.50 -11.56
C ASP A 91 2.43 13.23 -12.36
N LEU A 92 2.00 12.16 -11.67
CA LEU A 92 1.80 10.84 -12.27
C LEU A 92 0.39 10.66 -12.84
N LEU A 93 -0.58 11.46 -12.40
CA LEU A 93 -1.99 11.40 -12.80
C LEU A 93 -2.56 9.96 -12.70
N VAL A 94 -2.22 9.26 -11.61
CA VAL A 94 -2.69 7.88 -11.39
C VAL A 94 -4.19 7.90 -11.17
N ASP A 95 -5.01 7.12 -11.87
CA ASP A 95 -6.45 7.11 -11.59
C ASP A 95 -6.69 6.71 -10.12
N PRO A 96 -7.40 7.54 -9.30
CA PRO A 96 -7.63 7.27 -7.88
C PRO A 96 -8.24 5.88 -7.61
N HIS A 97 -9.00 5.33 -8.56
CA HIS A 97 -9.56 3.99 -8.44
C HIS A 97 -8.49 2.91 -8.26
N ASN A 98 -7.30 3.10 -8.84
CA ASN A 98 -6.21 2.12 -8.74
C ASN A 98 -5.66 1.97 -7.31
N PHE A 99 -5.80 2.98 -6.44
CA PHE A 99 -5.40 2.85 -5.04
C PHE A 99 -6.26 1.82 -4.31
N LYS A 100 -7.56 1.75 -4.62
CA LYS A 100 -8.45 0.74 -4.02
C LYS A 100 -8.09 -0.66 -4.52
N LEU A 101 -7.88 -0.82 -5.83
CA LEU A 101 -7.45 -2.11 -6.41
C LEU A 101 -6.13 -2.61 -5.77
N PHE A 102 -5.18 -1.71 -5.56
CA PHE A 102 -3.91 -2.06 -4.95
C PHE A 102 -4.03 -2.32 -3.45
N SER A 103 -4.88 -1.58 -2.74
CA SER A 103 -5.19 -1.85 -1.32
C SER A 103 -5.70 -3.27 -1.12
N ASP A 104 -6.58 -3.75 -1.99
CA ASP A 104 -7.10 -5.12 -1.92
C ASP A 104 -5.97 -6.16 -2.17
N CYS A 105 -5.05 -5.88 -3.11
CA CYS A 105 -3.88 -6.73 -3.36
C CYS A 105 -2.90 -6.77 -2.16
N ILE A 106 -2.71 -5.64 -1.48
CA ILE A 106 -1.90 -5.54 -0.25
C ILE A 106 -2.56 -6.35 0.86
N ALA A 107 -3.85 -6.17 1.10
CA ALA A 107 -4.59 -6.91 2.12
C ALA A 107 -4.49 -8.43 1.92
N VAL A 108 -4.66 -8.92 0.69
CA VAL A 108 -4.50 -10.34 0.34
C VAL A 108 -3.05 -10.82 0.59
N THR A 109 -2.05 -10.02 0.23
CA THR A 109 -0.63 -10.37 0.45
C THR A 109 -0.32 -10.47 1.93
N LEU A 110 -0.75 -9.50 2.73
CA LEU A 110 -0.57 -9.51 4.19
C LEU A 110 -1.28 -10.71 4.81
N ALA A 111 -2.52 -10.99 4.38
CA ALA A 111 -3.26 -12.16 4.84
C ALA A 111 -2.57 -13.47 4.46
N ALA A 112 -1.85 -13.57 3.34
CA ALA A 112 -1.14 -14.78 2.97
C ALA A 112 0.04 -15.10 3.90
N HIS A 113 0.77 -14.07 4.35
CA HIS A 113 2.06 -14.22 5.04
C HIS A 113 2.03 -14.05 6.56
N LEU A 114 0.98 -13.43 7.10
CA LEU A 114 0.90 -13.16 8.54
C LEU A 114 0.19 -14.30 9.28
N GLN A 115 0.67 -14.59 10.49
CA GLN A 115 0.08 -15.61 11.35
C GLN A 115 -1.28 -15.17 11.91
N GLU A 116 -1.43 -13.88 12.21
CA GLU A 116 -2.63 -13.30 12.79
C GLU A 116 -3.64 -12.95 11.70
N LYS A 117 -4.69 -13.76 11.58
CA LYS A 117 -5.71 -13.70 10.52
C LYS A 117 -7.11 -13.47 11.09
N SER A 118 -7.21 -12.77 12.21
CA SER A 118 -8.50 -12.54 12.85
C SER A 118 -9.36 -11.56 12.05
N PRO A 119 -10.70 -11.64 12.12
CA PRO A 119 -11.60 -10.64 11.50
C PRO A 119 -11.31 -9.21 11.96
N GLU A 120 -10.93 -9.03 13.23
CA GLU A 120 -10.56 -7.72 13.79
C GLU A 120 -9.28 -7.19 13.14
N THR A 121 -8.30 -8.06 12.90
CA THR A 121 -7.06 -7.70 12.21
C THR A 121 -7.34 -7.29 10.77
N HIS A 122 -8.16 -8.07 10.06
CA HIS A 122 -8.59 -7.73 8.70
C HIS A 122 -9.31 -6.37 8.68
N CYS A 123 -10.28 -6.16 9.57
CA CYS A 123 -11.03 -4.90 9.64
C CYS A 123 -10.13 -3.69 9.93
N ALA A 124 -9.12 -3.85 10.80
CA ALA A 124 -8.16 -2.79 11.06
C ALA A 124 -7.33 -2.46 9.82
N VAL A 125 -6.83 -3.48 9.10
CA VAL A 125 -6.07 -3.32 7.84
C VAL A 125 -6.89 -2.62 6.77
N ASP A 126 -8.13 -3.07 6.54
CA ASP A 126 -9.01 -2.49 5.52
C ASP A 126 -9.26 -1.00 5.81
N LYS A 127 -9.62 -0.64 7.05
CA LYS A 127 -9.81 0.76 7.46
C LYS A 127 -8.55 1.61 7.33
N PHE A 128 -7.38 1.04 7.61
CA PHE A 128 -6.11 1.75 7.43
C PHE A 128 -5.81 2.02 5.96
N LEU A 129 -5.97 1.01 5.10
CA LEU A 129 -5.75 1.16 3.66
C LEU A 129 -6.79 2.07 2.99
N GLU A 130 -8.03 2.07 3.48
CA GLU A 130 -9.07 3.03 3.07
C GLU A 130 -8.66 4.48 3.39
N GLU A 131 -8.17 4.73 4.61
CA GLU A 131 -7.68 6.05 5.00
C GLU A 131 -6.47 6.47 4.16
N VAL A 132 -5.49 5.59 3.96
CA VAL A 132 -4.34 5.87 3.07
C VAL A 132 -4.81 6.20 1.64
N THR A 133 -5.74 5.40 1.09
CA THR A 133 -6.31 5.62 -0.24
C THR A 133 -6.98 6.98 -0.34
N TYR A 134 -7.76 7.36 0.69
CA TYR A 134 -8.43 8.66 0.76
C TYR A 134 -7.40 9.81 0.77
N GLN A 135 -6.35 9.71 1.60
CA GLN A 135 -5.31 10.74 1.67
C GLN A 135 -4.51 10.88 0.37
N LEU A 136 -4.15 9.77 -0.28
CA LEU A 136 -3.47 9.81 -1.58
C LEU A 136 -4.35 10.39 -2.70
N SER A 137 -5.67 10.28 -2.57
CA SER A 137 -6.65 10.82 -3.51
C SER A 137 -7.02 12.30 -3.26
N SER A 138 -6.44 12.94 -2.24
CA SER A 138 -6.87 14.27 -1.79
C SER A 138 -6.54 15.42 -2.75
N LEU A 139 -5.57 15.25 -3.66
CA LEU A 139 -5.04 16.32 -4.53
C LEU A 139 -5.37 16.14 -6.02
N TYR A 140 -6.44 15.41 -6.35
CA TYR A 140 -6.91 15.21 -7.73
C TYR A 140 -7.88 16.30 -8.22
N ARG A 141 -8.29 17.23 -7.36
CA ARG A 141 -9.24 18.31 -7.64
C ARG A 141 -8.75 19.63 -7.08
#